data_AF-A0A1G2W3Z9-F1
#
_entry.id   AF-A0A1G2W3Z9-F1
#
_cell.length_a   1.000
_cell.length_b   1.000
_cell.length_c   1.000
_cell.angle_alpha   90.00
_cell.angle_beta   90.00
_cell.angle_gamma   90.00
#
_symmetry.space_group_name_H-M   'P 1'
#
loop_
_entity.id
_entity.type
_entity.pdbx_description
1 polymer ?
#
loop_
_entity_poly.entity_id
_entity_poly.type
_entity_poly.pdbx_seq_one_letter_code
_entity_poly.pdbx_strand_id
1 'polypeptide(L)'
;MRIGHHRPPVLAAWGGGLDSTAMLVELVSRGEPVDQVLFADTGAEKLETYRFIPLFRRWLSERGVPSEVVRYQPARFKNWPPYRTLTENLLTNGTLPSIAFGRGTCSQKWKVAPQHAWARRWPAAQAAWARGQKVVKLIGFDCSRADDRRYAEAAKRDDPLYSHRYPLREWGWTREHCAARIEREDLPTPPKSACFFCTASRPSEVRDLPTAQLRQIVLIEARARPRLRTIEGLWRKAVAGRRGAEARPGSMTAFIRSEGLLPQDEVDAIEALAPDALVRWQGRAAERPAEQRPEMRQWLQLFDETAGQAWRLEAAPTLYDGVSDGAR
;
A
#
# COMPACT_ATOMS: atom_id res chain seq x y z
N MET A 1 -23.26 2.87 42.90
CA MET A 1 -22.63 2.24 41.72
C MET A 1 -21.79 3.31 41.04
N ARG A 2 -20.46 3.32 41.23
CA ARG A 2 -19.58 4.33 40.61
C ARG A 2 -19.58 4.06 39.10
N ILE A 3 -20.16 4.95 38.31
CA ILE A 3 -20.00 4.94 36.85
C ILE A 3 -18.54 5.31 36.59
N GLY A 4 -17.66 4.30 36.58
CA GLY A 4 -16.27 4.48 36.17
C GLY A 4 -16.29 5.02 34.76
N HIS A 5 -15.90 6.29 34.58
CA HIS A 5 -15.73 6.88 33.26
C HIS A 5 -14.55 6.18 32.58
N HIS A 6 -14.83 5.08 31.88
CA HIS A 6 -13.82 4.40 31.08
C HIS A 6 -13.36 5.37 29.99
N ARG A 7 -12.06 5.62 29.93
CA ARG A 7 -11.46 6.45 28.90
C ARG A 7 -11.80 5.91 27.51
N PRO A 8 -11.94 6.78 26.49
CA PRO A 8 -12.00 6.35 25.11
C PRO A 8 -10.84 5.41 24.75
N PRO A 9 -11.09 4.32 24.01
CA PRO A 9 -10.03 3.47 23.49
C PRO A 9 -9.22 4.21 22.44
N VAL A 10 -7.91 3.97 22.40
CA VAL A 10 -6.94 4.64 21.53
C VAL A 10 -6.41 3.67 20.49
N LEU A 11 -6.71 3.95 19.22
CA LEU A 11 -6.32 3.16 18.06
C LEU A 11 -5.30 3.94 17.22
N ALA A 12 -4.09 3.42 17.05
CA ALA A 12 -3.08 4.03 16.21
C ALA A 12 -3.13 3.49 14.77
N ALA A 13 -3.25 4.38 13.80
CA ALA A 13 -3.03 4.07 12.39
C ALA A 13 -1.53 4.15 12.08
N TRP A 14 -0.86 3.00 12.01
CA TRP A 14 0.57 2.92 11.72
C TRP A 14 0.80 2.68 10.23
N GLY A 15 1.54 3.59 9.61
CA GLY A 15 1.83 3.55 8.17
C GLY A 15 3.09 2.76 7.82
N GLY A 16 3.84 2.25 8.79
CA GLY A 16 5.13 1.58 8.55
C GLY A 16 6.29 2.52 8.18
N GLY A 17 6.06 3.83 8.21
CA GLY A 17 7.05 4.85 7.86
C GLY A 17 7.41 5.73 9.05
N LEU A 18 8.47 6.52 8.84
CA LEU A 18 9.12 7.42 9.82
C LEU A 18 8.17 8.08 10.82
N ASP A 19 7.22 8.87 10.34
CA ASP A 19 6.42 9.77 11.17
C ASP A 19 5.52 8.95 12.12
N SER A 20 4.77 7.98 11.58
CA SER A 20 3.90 7.13 12.38
C SER A 20 4.65 6.21 13.36
N THR A 21 5.89 5.82 13.01
CA THR A 21 6.75 5.03 13.90
C THR A 21 7.27 5.89 15.05
N ALA A 22 7.79 7.09 14.76
CA ALA A 22 8.28 8.02 15.78
C ALA A 22 7.16 8.47 16.72
N MET A 23 5.95 8.71 16.20
CA MET A 23 4.75 8.99 16.99
C MET A 23 4.50 7.89 18.02
N LEU A 24 4.53 6.62 17.60
CA LEU A 24 4.30 5.48 18.49
C LEU A 24 5.43 5.32 19.51
N VAL A 25 6.67 5.47 19.07
CA VAL A 25 7.84 5.43 19.95
C VAL A 25 7.71 6.45 21.08
N GLU A 26 7.36 7.69 20.73
CA GLU A 26 7.24 8.76 21.71
C GLU A 26 6.05 8.55 22.65
N LEU A 27 4.87 8.21 22.13
CA LEU A 27 3.69 7.91 22.96
C LEU A 27 3.99 6.83 24.00
N VAL A 28 4.63 5.74 23.59
CA VAL A 28 4.98 4.63 24.48
C VAL A 28 6.00 5.07 25.52
N SER A 29 7.01 5.84 25.14
CA SER A 29 8.01 6.34 26.10
C SER A 29 7.46 7.31 27.13
N ARG A 30 6.38 8.04 26.80
CA ARG A 30 5.66 8.92 27.71
C ARG A 30 4.64 8.19 28.58
N GLY A 31 4.44 6.89 28.37
CA GLY A 31 3.36 6.13 29.00
C GLY A 31 1.96 6.59 28.57
N GLU A 32 1.85 7.26 27.41
CA GLU A 32 0.55 7.66 26.86
C GLU A 32 -0.20 6.42 26.34
N PRO A 33 -1.53 6.36 26.51
CA PRO A 33 -2.30 5.17 26.15
C PRO A 33 -2.31 4.91 24.64
N VAL A 34 -1.92 3.70 24.27
CA VAL A 34 -2.10 3.13 22.92
C VAL A 34 -2.67 1.72 23.07
N ASP A 35 -3.98 1.58 22.89
CA ASP A 35 -4.66 0.30 23.16
C ASP A 35 -4.58 -0.69 22.02
N GLN A 36 -4.32 -0.20 20.80
CA GLN A 36 -4.13 -1.03 19.62
C GLN A 36 -3.40 -0.25 18.52
N VAL A 37 -2.43 -0.90 17.88
CA VAL A 37 -1.80 -0.42 16.65
C VAL A 37 -2.28 -1.24 15.46
N LEU A 38 -2.65 -0.59 14.35
CA LEU A 38 -3.01 -1.26 13.11
C LEU A 38 -2.10 -0.83 11.95
N PHE A 39 -1.55 -1.81 11.25
CA PHE A 39 -0.93 -1.64 9.94
C PHE A 39 -1.88 -2.14 8.84
N ALA A 40 -2.18 -1.30 7.85
CA ALA A 40 -2.99 -1.72 6.72
C ALA A 40 -2.11 -2.18 5.56
N ASP A 41 -2.01 -3.49 5.37
CA ASP A 41 -1.22 -4.10 4.32
C ASP A 41 -1.97 -4.06 2.99
N THR A 42 -1.40 -3.33 2.03
CA THR A 42 -1.93 -3.21 0.68
C THR A 42 -1.57 -4.40 -0.21
N GLY A 43 -0.69 -5.29 0.25
CA GLY A 43 -0.09 -6.37 -0.54
C GLY A 43 0.85 -5.87 -1.63
N ALA A 44 1.27 -4.60 -1.57
CA ALA A 44 2.07 -3.94 -2.60
C ALA A 44 3.15 -3.01 -2.02
N GLU A 45 3.43 -3.07 -0.72
CA GLU A 45 4.47 -2.24 -0.10
C GLU A 45 5.87 -2.63 -0.61
N LYS A 46 6.83 -1.73 -0.45
CA LYS A 46 8.23 -2.05 -0.73
C LYS A 46 8.76 -3.14 0.21
N LEU A 47 9.78 -3.87 -0.26
CA LEU A 47 10.36 -4.98 0.48
C LEU A 47 10.94 -4.55 1.83
N GLU A 48 11.55 -3.37 1.89
CA GLU A 48 12.11 -2.81 3.12
C GLU A 48 10.99 -2.57 4.15
N THR A 49 9.82 -2.12 3.72
CA THR A 49 8.66 -1.95 4.61
C THR A 49 8.24 -3.30 5.17
N TYR A 50 8.15 -4.34 4.32
CA TYR A 50 7.80 -5.69 4.77
C TYR A 50 8.82 -6.28 5.75
N ARG A 51 10.11 -5.97 5.59
CA ARG A 51 11.17 -6.35 6.54
C ARG A 51 11.09 -5.58 7.85
N PHE A 52 10.69 -4.31 7.81
CA PHE A 52 10.55 -3.46 9.00
C PHE A 52 9.33 -3.82 9.86
N ILE A 53 8.22 -4.27 9.24
CA ILE A 53 6.98 -4.61 9.96
C ILE A 53 7.19 -5.55 11.16
N PRO A 54 7.79 -6.75 11.01
CA PRO A 54 7.95 -7.66 12.13
C PRO A 54 8.87 -7.12 13.23
N LEU A 55 9.91 -6.35 12.86
CA LEU A 55 10.83 -5.73 13.81
C LEU A 55 10.12 -4.75 14.74
N PHE A 56 9.32 -3.85 14.16
CA PHE A 56 8.62 -2.85 14.96
C PHE A 56 7.43 -3.43 15.74
N ARG A 57 6.72 -4.43 15.18
CA ARG A 57 5.68 -5.14 15.92
C ARG A 57 6.25 -5.85 17.15
N ARG A 58 7.45 -6.44 17.04
CA ARG A 58 8.16 -7.01 18.19
C ARG A 58 8.48 -5.94 19.24
N TRP A 59 9.05 -4.82 18.82
CA TRP A 59 9.33 -3.68 19.71
C TRP A 59 8.08 -3.17 20.47
N LEU A 60 6.93 -3.11 19.80
CA LEU A 60 5.63 -2.77 20.42
C LEU A 60 5.21 -3.83 21.45
N SER A 61 5.31 -5.12 21.08
CA SER A 61 4.89 -6.22 21.96
C SER A 61 5.74 -6.34 23.23
N GLU A 62 7.05 -6.10 23.15
CA GLU A 62 7.97 -6.05 24.30
C GLU A 62 7.60 -4.93 25.29
N ARG A 63 6.87 -3.91 24.83
CA ARG A 63 6.37 -2.77 25.62
C ARG A 63 4.87 -2.89 25.93
N GLY A 64 4.28 -4.07 25.73
CA GLY A 64 2.88 -4.35 26.07
C GLY A 64 1.85 -3.69 25.15
N VAL A 65 2.25 -3.20 23.97
CA VAL A 65 1.35 -2.56 23.00
C VAL A 65 0.93 -3.57 21.93
N PRO A 66 -0.35 -3.97 21.87
CA PRO A 66 -0.81 -4.91 20.86
C PRO A 66 -0.81 -4.27 19.46
N SER A 67 -0.46 -5.07 18.46
CA SER A 67 -0.38 -4.64 17.07
C SER A 67 -0.96 -5.68 16.12
N GLU A 68 -1.67 -5.25 15.07
CA GLU A 68 -2.28 -6.13 14.08
C GLU A 68 -2.05 -5.65 12.64
N VAL A 69 -1.96 -6.62 11.72
CA VAL A 69 -1.91 -6.36 10.28
C VAL A 69 -3.29 -6.64 9.70
N VAL A 70 -3.90 -5.62 9.10
CA VAL A 70 -5.23 -5.70 8.50
C VAL A 70 -5.14 -5.57 6.99
N ARG A 71 -6.00 -6.29 6.27
CA ARG A 71 -6.05 -6.29 4.80
C ARG A 71 -7.46 -6.01 4.31
N TYR A 72 -7.55 -5.33 3.17
CA TYR A 72 -8.83 -5.17 2.49
C TYR A 72 -9.31 -6.53 1.98
N GLN A 73 -10.56 -6.88 2.26
CA GLN A 73 -11.21 -8.07 1.72
C GLN A 73 -12.26 -7.65 0.69
N PRO A 74 -12.13 -8.05 -0.59
CA PRO A 74 -13.11 -7.70 -1.61
C PRO A 74 -14.44 -8.42 -1.34
N ALA A 75 -15.48 -7.67 -0.97
CA ALA A 75 -16.83 -8.23 -0.83
C ALA A 75 -17.58 -8.31 -2.18
N ARG A 76 -17.32 -7.36 -3.08
CA ARG A 76 -17.91 -7.28 -4.42
C ARG A 76 -16.82 -6.89 -5.41
N PHE A 77 -16.66 -7.66 -6.48
CA PHE A 77 -15.72 -7.37 -7.56
C PHE A 77 -16.42 -7.58 -8.90
N LYS A 78 -16.20 -6.66 -9.85
CA LYS A 78 -16.81 -6.71 -11.18
C LYS A 78 -16.12 -7.73 -12.09
N ASN A 79 -14.79 -7.80 -11.98
CA ASN A 79 -13.94 -8.65 -12.82
C ASN A 79 -13.26 -9.69 -11.94
N TRP A 80 -13.19 -10.92 -12.44
CA TRP A 80 -12.49 -12.03 -11.80
C TRP A 80 -10.99 -12.02 -12.25
N PRO A 81 -10.02 -12.47 -11.42
CA PRO A 81 -10.15 -13.00 -10.06
C PRO A 81 -10.45 -11.95 -9.00
N PRO A 82 -11.06 -12.36 -7.86
CA PRO A 82 -11.03 -11.54 -6.66
C PRO A 82 -9.60 -11.12 -6.37
N TYR A 83 -9.43 -9.84 -6.06
CA TYR A 83 -8.13 -9.25 -5.79
C TYR A 83 -7.94 -9.08 -4.28
N ARG A 84 -6.84 -9.60 -3.75
CA ARG A 84 -6.44 -9.53 -2.34
C ARG A 84 -5.38 -8.44 -2.10
N THR A 85 -4.69 -8.02 -3.16
CA THR A 85 -3.70 -6.94 -3.11
C THR A 85 -4.09 -5.78 -4.02
N LEU A 86 -3.48 -4.62 -3.79
CA LEU A 86 -3.65 -3.47 -4.67
C LEU A 86 -3.10 -3.79 -6.07
N THR A 87 -1.96 -4.47 -6.20
CA THR A 87 -1.42 -4.93 -7.49
C THR A 87 -2.45 -5.74 -8.28
N GLU A 88 -3.04 -6.76 -7.66
CA GLU A 88 -4.07 -7.59 -8.29
C GLU A 88 -5.30 -6.75 -8.66
N ASN A 89 -5.68 -5.78 -7.83
CA ASN A 89 -6.81 -4.91 -8.13
C ASN A 89 -6.58 -4.07 -9.39
N LEU A 90 -5.37 -3.55 -9.57
CA LEU A 90 -5.01 -2.76 -10.74
C LEU A 90 -5.01 -3.63 -12.00
N LEU A 91 -4.40 -4.82 -11.93
CA LEU A 91 -4.30 -5.75 -13.05
C LEU A 91 -5.66 -6.32 -13.45
N THR A 92 -6.43 -6.83 -12.49
CA THR A 92 -7.78 -7.39 -12.73
C THR A 92 -8.70 -6.38 -13.42
N ASN A 93 -8.58 -5.09 -13.09
CA ASN A 93 -9.43 -4.04 -13.66
C ASN A 93 -8.76 -3.25 -14.80
N GLY A 94 -7.49 -3.53 -15.11
CA GLY A 94 -6.61 -2.72 -15.97
C GLY A 94 -6.76 -1.22 -15.74
N THR A 95 -6.41 -0.79 -14.53
CA THR A 95 -6.46 0.61 -14.08
C THR A 95 -5.18 0.97 -13.34
N LEU A 96 -4.98 2.26 -13.08
CA LEU A 96 -3.91 2.78 -12.21
C LEU A 96 -4.46 3.14 -10.82
N PRO A 97 -3.60 3.29 -9.79
CA PRO A 97 -4.03 3.80 -8.49
C PRO A 97 -4.73 5.14 -8.65
N SER A 98 -5.78 5.38 -7.89
CA SER A 98 -6.60 6.58 -8.07
C SER A 98 -5.86 7.90 -7.85
N ILE A 99 -4.75 7.87 -7.11
CA ILE A 99 -3.84 9.01 -6.93
C ILE A 99 -3.13 9.42 -8.24
N ALA A 100 -2.96 8.50 -9.22
CA ALA A 100 -2.52 8.85 -10.57
C ALA A 100 -3.53 9.78 -11.27
N PHE A 101 -4.80 9.70 -10.90
CA PHE A 101 -5.87 10.58 -11.38
C PHE A 101 -6.19 11.73 -10.42
N GLY A 102 -5.30 12.02 -9.45
CA GLY A 102 -5.49 13.10 -8.47
C GLY A 102 -6.52 12.83 -7.38
N ARG A 103 -6.91 11.56 -7.17
CA ARG A 103 -7.92 11.17 -6.18
C ARG A 103 -7.29 10.43 -4.99
N GLY A 104 -7.85 10.59 -3.79
CA GLY A 104 -7.39 9.92 -2.56
C GLY A 104 -8.03 8.56 -2.26
N THR A 105 -8.82 8.00 -3.17
CA THR A 105 -9.66 6.82 -2.88
C THR A 105 -8.87 5.52 -2.70
N CYS A 106 -7.63 5.43 -3.21
CA CYS A 106 -6.78 4.26 -2.98
C CYS A 106 -6.45 4.10 -1.49
N SER A 107 -6.05 5.18 -0.80
CA SER A 107 -5.79 5.17 0.64
C SER A 107 -7.07 4.89 1.44
N GLN A 108 -8.21 5.42 0.99
CA GLN A 108 -9.49 5.14 1.65
C GLN A 108 -9.85 3.64 1.56
N LYS A 109 -9.77 3.04 0.37
CA LYS A 109 -10.09 1.62 0.15
C LYS A 109 -9.09 0.68 0.81
N TRP A 110 -7.79 0.94 0.65
CA TRP A 110 -6.74 -0.02 1.01
C TRP A 110 -6.10 0.23 2.37
N LYS A 111 -6.24 1.43 2.95
CA LYS A 111 -5.67 1.75 4.27
C LYS A 111 -6.76 2.00 5.33
N VAL A 112 -7.72 2.86 5.02
CA VAL A 112 -8.76 3.26 6.00
C VAL A 112 -9.83 2.19 6.19
N ALA A 113 -10.40 1.67 5.11
CA ALA A 113 -11.49 0.69 5.16
C ALA A 113 -11.15 -0.60 5.94
N PRO A 114 -9.99 -1.27 5.74
CA PRO A 114 -9.66 -2.46 6.52
C PRO A 114 -9.46 -2.18 8.01
N GLN A 115 -8.89 -1.03 8.37
CA GLN A 115 -8.80 -0.62 9.78
C GLN A 115 -10.18 -0.38 10.39
N HIS A 116 -11.10 0.25 9.66
CA HIS A 116 -12.47 0.46 10.12
C HIS A 116 -13.23 -0.87 10.26
N ALA A 117 -13.02 -1.81 9.33
CA ALA A 117 -13.62 -3.14 9.41
C ALA A 117 -13.12 -3.92 10.64
N TRP A 118 -11.82 -3.84 10.95
CA TRP A 118 -11.24 -4.43 12.15
C TRP A 118 -11.79 -3.77 13.42
N ALA A 119 -11.77 -2.44 13.49
CA ALA A 119 -12.25 -1.70 14.66
C ALA A 119 -13.73 -1.97 14.96
N ARG A 120 -14.55 -2.25 13.95
CA ARG A 120 -15.96 -2.65 14.14
C ARG A 120 -16.15 -3.94 14.92
N ARG A 121 -15.14 -4.79 14.96
CA ARG A 121 -15.12 -6.07 15.67
C ARG A 121 -14.30 -6.01 16.96
N TRP A 122 -13.68 -4.87 17.25
CA TRP A 122 -12.85 -4.69 18.43
C TRP A 122 -13.73 -4.40 19.66
N PRO A 123 -13.71 -5.25 20.71
CA PRO A 123 -14.63 -5.09 21.85
C PRO A 123 -14.53 -3.74 22.54
N ALA A 124 -13.33 -3.16 22.64
CA ALA A 124 -13.16 -1.84 23.26
C ALA A 124 -13.85 -0.73 22.46
N ALA A 125 -13.78 -0.76 21.12
CA ALA A 125 -14.48 0.17 20.25
C ALA A 125 -16.00 -0.03 20.31
N GLN A 126 -16.47 -1.28 20.26
CA GLN A 126 -17.91 -1.60 20.39
C GLN A 126 -18.48 -1.08 21.71
N ALA A 127 -17.77 -1.30 22.82
CA ALA A 127 -18.17 -0.83 24.14
C ALA A 127 -18.17 0.72 24.22
N ALA A 128 -17.17 1.38 23.62
CA ALA A 128 -17.13 2.84 23.56
C ALA A 128 -18.31 3.41 22.77
N TRP A 129 -18.58 2.89 21.58
CA TRP A 129 -19.69 3.36 20.74
C TRP A 129 -21.06 3.08 21.38
N ALA A 130 -21.22 1.94 22.07
CA ALA A 130 -22.44 1.62 22.81
C ALA A 130 -22.72 2.63 23.95
N ARG A 131 -21.67 3.28 24.48
CA ARG A 131 -21.78 4.37 25.46
C ARG A 131 -21.86 5.78 24.82
N GLY A 132 -21.97 5.87 23.49
CA GLY A 132 -21.94 7.16 22.78
C GLY A 132 -20.55 7.83 22.75
N GLN A 133 -19.48 7.13 23.13
CA GLN A 133 -18.11 7.63 23.03
C GLN A 133 -17.52 7.31 21.64
N LYS A 134 -16.55 8.11 21.20
CA LYS A 134 -15.75 7.85 19.99
C LYS A 134 -14.46 7.11 20.34
N VAL A 135 -13.88 6.39 19.38
CA VAL A 135 -12.51 5.86 19.46
C VAL A 135 -11.54 6.99 19.14
N VAL A 136 -10.48 7.17 19.93
CA VAL A 136 -9.41 8.13 19.59
C VAL A 136 -8.50 7.48 18.54
N LYS A 137 -8.44 8.05 17.34
CA LYS A 137 -7.63 7.56 16.23
C LYS A 137 -6.38 8.42 16.05
N LEU A 138 -5.22 7.82 16.31
CA LEU A 138 -3.92 8.49 16.18
C LEU A 138 -3.44 8.45 14.73
N ILE A 139 -3.01 9.60 14.20
CA ILE A 139 -2.44 9.74 12.85
C ILE A 139 -1.12 10.50 12.93
N GLY A 140 -0.05 9.90 12.38
CA GLY A 140 1.28 10.49 12.34
C GLY A 140 1.46 11.43 11.14
N PHE A 141 0.99 12.68 11.26
CA PHE A 141 1.32 13.76 10.33
C PHE A 141 2.33 14.71 10.97
N ASP A 142 3.52 14.81 10.39
CA ASP A 142 4.58 15.72 10.87
C ASP A 142 4.26 17.18 10.53
N CYS A 143 4.99 18.14 11.09
CA CYS A 143 4.88 19.58 10.83
C CYS A 143 5.54 20.05 9.52
N SER A 144 5.81 19.16 8.56
CA SER A 144 6.36 19.55 7.27
C SER A 144 5.28 20.07 6.33
N ARG A 145 5.71 20.91 5.38
CA ARG A 145 4.85 21.43 4.30
C ARG A 145 4.16 20.32 3.49
N ALA A 146 4.76 19.14 3.39
CA ALA A 146 4.18 18.01 2.67
C ALA A 146 2.90 17.50 3.36
N ASP A 147 2.88 17.50 4.68
CA ASP A 147 1.75 17.03 5.48
C ASP A 147 0.76 18.12 5.86
N ASP A 148 1.11 19.41 5.74
CA ASP A 148 0.20 20.53 6.07
C ASP A 148 -1.14 20.43 5.33
N ARG A 149 -1.09 20.15 4.03
CA ARG A 149 -2.30 19.98 3.22
C ARG A 149 -3.12 18.78 3.69
N ARG A 150 -2.47 17.65 3.99
CA ARG A 150 -3.14 16.42 4.42
C ARG A 150 -3.79 16.59 5.78
N TYR A 151 -3.11 17.26 6.70
CA TYR A 151 -3.63 17.63 8.01
C TYR A 151 -4.83 18.58 7.87
N ALA A 152 -4.72 19.64 7.08
CA ALA A 152 -5.81 20.60 6.88
C ALA A 152 -7.08 19.97 6.28
N GLU A 153 -6.93 18.98 5.39
CA GLU A 153 -8.05 18.19 4.88
C GLU A 153 -8.62 17.23 5.93
N ALA A 154 -7.76 16.54 6.67
CA ALA A 154 -8.18 15.54 7.66
C ALA A 154 -8.83 16.15 8.91
N ALA A 155 -8.32 17.29 9.39
CA ALA A 155 -8.82 17.99 10.58
C ALA A 155 -10.25 18.54 10.41
N LYS A 156 -10.69 18.74 9.17
CA LYS A 156 -12.07 19.17 8.84
C LYS A 156 -13.07 18.02 8.89
N ARG A 157 -12.60 16.77 8.98
CA ARG A 157 -13.47 15.60 8.85
C ARG A 157 -14.11 15.27 10.19
N ASP A 158 -15.41 15.47 10.29
CA ASP A 158 -16.21 14.90 11.37
C ASP A 158 -16.52 13.44 11.07
N ASP A 159 -16.13 12.56 12.00
CA ASP A 159 -16.42 11.13 11.93
C ASP A 159 -17.22 10.75 13.18
N PRO A 160 -18.43 10.18 13.04
CA PRO A 160 -19.27 9.87 14.19
C PRO A 160 -18.66 8.79 15.11
N LEU A 161 -17.73 7.97 14.61
CA LEU A 161 -17.13 6.86 15.35
C LEU A 161 -15.73 7.15 15.88
N TYR A 162 -15.05 8.17 15.35
CA TYR A 162 -13.65 8.47 15.65
C TYR A 162 -13.42 9.95 15.99
N SER A 163 -12.66 10.21 17.05
CA SER A 163 -11.97 11.49 17.25
C SER A 163 -10.53 11.34 16.77
N HIS A 164 -10.08 12.22 15.87
CA HIS A 164 -8.72 12.15 15.34
C HIS A 164 -7.76 12.97 16.21
N ARG A 165 -6.61 12.41 16.52
CA ARG A 165 -5.53 13.07 17.27
C ARG A 165 -4.24 13.00 16.45
N TYR A 166 -3.43 14.07 16.50
CA TYR A 166 -2.25 14.24 15.67
C TYR A 166 -1.04 14.58 16.55
N PRO A 167 -0.49 13.61 17.31
CA PRO A 167 0.50 13.89 18.35
C PRO A 167 1.75 14.62 17.84
N LEU A 168 2.23 14.29 16.64
CA LEU A 168 3.38 14.98 16.05
C LEU A 168 3.11 16.47 15.80
N ARG A 169 1.86 16.84 15.45
CA ARG A 169 1.45 18.25 15.35
C ARG A 169 1.36 18.91 16.71
N GLU A 170 0.83 18.21 17.70
CA GLU A 170 0.75 18.68 19.10
C GLU A 170 2.13 18.96 19.69
N TRP A 171 3.14 18.18 19.30
CA TRP A 171 4.53 18.35 19.77
C TRP A 171 5.38 19.24 18.87
N GLY A 172 4.86 19.72 17.74
CA GLY A 172 5.64 20.51 16.79
C GLY A 172 6.75 19.72 16.08
N TRP A 173 6.60 18.40 15.92
CA TRP A 173 7.65 17.54 15.37
C TRP A 173 7.72 17.60 13.85
N THR A 174 8.94 17.77 13.33
CA THR A 174 9.24 17.66 11.90
C THR A 174 9.73 16.24 11.60
N ARG A 175 10.04 15.99 10.34
CA ARG A 175 10.60 14.72 9.89
C ARG A 175 11.95 14.41 10.56
N GLU A 176 12.76 15.44 10.79
CA GLU A 176 14.06 15.34 11.45
C GLU A 176 13.91 14.96 12.92
N HIS A 177 12.93 15.56 13.62
CA HIS A 177 12.59 15.16 14.99
C HIS A 177 12.18 13.68 15.04
N CYS A 178 11.39 13.22 14.06
CA CYS A 178 10.98 11.83 13.97
C CYS A 178 12.17 10.87 13.77
N ALA A 179 13.10 11.20 12.89
CA ALA A 179 14.32 10.41 12.67
C ALA A 179 15.17 10.32 13.94
N ALA A 180 15.50 11.46 14.53
CA ALA A 180 16.29 11.52 15.76
C ALA A 180 15.64 10.76 16.92
N ARG A 181 14.30 10.73 17.00
CA ARG A 181 13.61 9.98 18.06
C ARG A 181 13.75 8.47 17.92
N ILE A 182 13.64 7.96 16.70
CA ILE A 182 13.76 6.51 16.41
C ILE A 182 15.20 6.06 16.66
N GLU A 183 16.18 6.83 16.21
CA GLU A 183 17.61 6.54 16.42
C GLU A 183 17.94 6.38 17.91
N ARG A 184 17.32 7.17 18.80
CA ARG A 184 17.51 7.05 20.26
C ARG A 184 16.96 5.76 20.88
N GLU A 185 16.11 5.00 20.19
CA GLU A 185 15.65 3.67 20.63
C GLU A 185 16.47 2.53 20.03
N ASP A 186 17.58 2.83 19.35
CA ASP A 186 18.38 1.85 18.59
C ASP A 186 17.54 1.05 17.59
N LEU A 187 16.44 1.65 17.10
CA LEU A 187 15.60 1.07 16.07
C LEU A 187 16.16 1.40 14.69
N PRO A 188 16.11 0.47 13.71
CA PRO A 188 16.47 0.79 12.35
C PRO A 188 15.54 1.88 11.82
N THR A 189 16.11 2.86 11.12
CA THR A 189 15.33 3.91 10.49
C THR A 189 14.32 3.30 9.52
N PRO A 190 13.01 3.52 9.72
CA PRO A 190 11.99 2.94 8.85
C PRO A 190 12.16 3.49 7.43
N PRO A 191 11.98 2.65 6.41
CA PRO A 191 11.99 3.10 5.03
C PRO A 191 10.81 4.05 4.77
N LYS A 192 10.86 4.73 3.63
CA LYS A 192 9.66 5.43 3.13
C LYS A 192 8.60 4.39 2.78
N SER A 193 7.55 4.32 3.60
CA SER A 193 6.44 3.39 3.36
C SER A 193 5.52 3.88 2.25
N ALA A 194 5.42 3.07 1.21
CA ALA A 194 4.54 3.27 0.08
C ALA A 194 4.46 1.97 -0.73
N CYS A 195 3.42 1.86 -1.56
CA CYS A 195 3.42 0.84 -2.60
C CYS A 195 4.61 1.05 -3.55
N PHE A 196 5.21 -0.03 -4.07
CA PHE A 196 6.39 0.08 -4.95
C PHE A 196 6.12 0.91 -6.23
N PHE A 197 4.88 0.88 -6.74
CA PHE A 197 4.39 1.70 -7.86
C PHE A 197 3.73 3.03 -7.43
N CYS A 198 3.97 3.53 -6.22
CA CYS A 198 3.33 4.76 -5.75
C CYS A 198 3.70 5.96 -6.64
N THR A 199 2.71 6.79 -6.97
CA THR A 199 2.92 7.97 -7.84
C THR A 199 3.78 9.04 -7.18
N ALA A 200 3.96 8.96 -5.85
CA ALA A 200 4.85 9.77 -5.05
C ALA A 200 6.27 9.18 -4.91
N SER A 201 6.58 8.05 -5.54
CA SER A 201 7.95 7.51 -5.60
C SER A 201 8.86 8.46 -6.38
N ARG A 202 10.05 8.72 -5.83
CA ARG A 202 11.14 9.44 -6.49
C ARG A 202 11.83 8.53 -7.51
N PRO A 203 12.52 9.08 -8.53
CA PRO A 203 13.33 8.28 -9.46
C PRO A 203 14.33 7.34 -8.79
N SER A 204 15.07 7.82 -7.78
CA SER A 204 15.99 6.97 -6.99
C SER A 204 15.29 5.76 -6.37
N GLU A 205 14.08 5.95 -5.85
CA GLU A 205 13.29 4.87 -5.26
C GLU A 205 12.82 3.83 -6.28
N VAL A 206 12.75 4.18 -7.57
CA VAL A 206 12.44 3.25 -8.66
C VAL A 206 13.69 2.50 -9.11
N ARG A 207 14.87 3.17 -9.13
CA ARG A 207 16.16 2.53 -9.41
C ARG A 207 16.48 1.39 -8.44
N ASP A 208 16.11 1.56 -7.17
CA ASP A 208 16.39 0.59 -6.11
C ASP A 208 15.40 -0.60 -6.07
N LEU A 209 14.39 -0.64 -6.94
CA LEU A 209 13.39 -1.71 -6.92
C LEU A 209 13.96 -3.02 -7.48
N PRO A 210 13.59 -4.17 -6.88
CA PRO A 210 13.89 -5.48 -7.46
C PRO A 210 13.29 -5.65 -8.87
N THR A 211 13.96 -6.43 -9.71
CA THR A 211 13.53 -6.74 -11.10
C THR A 211 12.07 -7.16 -11.19
N ALA A 212 11.58 -8.02 -10.29
CA ALA A 212 10.17 -8.44 -10.26
C ALA A 212 9.19 -7.26 -10.08
N GLN A 213 9.53 -6.28 -9.23
CA GLN A 213 8.70 -5.10 -9.03
C GLN A 213 8.75 -4.14 -10.24
N LEU A 214 9.90 -4.04 -10.90
CA LEU A 214 10.04 -3.31 -12.17
C LEU A 214 9.15 -3.94 -13.25
N ARG A 215 9.18 -5.27 -13.41
CA ARG A 215 8.31 -6.02 -14.35
C ARG A 215 6.82 -5.74 -14.08
N GLN A 216 6.42 -5.79 -12.81
CA GLN A 216 5.04 -5.51 -12.41
C GLN A 216 4.63 -4.06 -12.69
N ILE A 217 5.53 -3.08 -12.55
CA ILE A 217 5.27 -1.69 -12.96
C ILE A 217 4.97 -1.62 -14.47
N VAL A 218 5.81 -2.25 -15.28
CA VAL A 218 5.62 -2.30 -16.75
C VAL A 218 4.27 -2.90 -17.10
N LEU A 219 3.94 -4.05 -16.50
CA LEU A 219 2.67 -4.72 -16.71
C LEU A 219 1.47 -3.87 -16.28
N ILE A 220 1.52 -3.21 -15.11
CA ILE A 220 0.44 -2.33 -14.61
C ILE A 220 0.16 -1.21 -15.62
N GLU A 221 1.20 -0.52 -16.09
CA GLU A 221 1.03 0.57 -17.04
C GLU A 221 0.56 0.06 -18.40
N ALA A 222 1.15 -1.02 -18.93
CA ALA A 222 0.75 -1.62 -20.20
C ALA A 222 -0.73 -2.06 -20.19
N ARG A 223 -1.15 -2.72 -19.11
CA ARG A 223 -2.52 -3.20 -18.94
C ARG A 223 -3.54 -2.06 -18.82
N ALA A 224 -3.15 -0.93 -18.25
CA ALA A 224 -4.00 0.25 -18.08
C ALA A 224 -4.01 1.17 -19.32
N ARG A 225 -2.94 1.16 -20.13
CA ARG A 225 -2.69 2.07 -21.28
C ARG A 225 -3.92 2.28 -22.19
N PRO A 226 -4.68 1.25 -22.62
CA PRO A 226 -5.84 1.46 -23.50
C PRO A 226 -6.94 2.36 -22.91
N ARG A 227 -6.95 2.56 -21.59
CA ARG A 227 -7.93 3.37 -20.85
C ARG A 227 -7.41 4.73 -20.40
N LEU A 228 -6.12 4.99 -20.58
CA LEU A 228 -5.53 6.29 -20.23
C LEU A 228 -5.89 7.31 -21.32
N ARG A 229 -6.27 8.51 -20.88
CA ARG A 229 -6.68 9.62 -21.77
C ARG A 229 -6.02 10.95 -21.41
N THR A 230 -5.79 11.18 -20.13
CA THR A 230 -5.34 12.47 -19.59
C THR A 230 -3.96 12.39 -18.93
N ILE A 231 -3.41 11.18 -18.79
CA ILE A 231 -2.14 10.90 -18.15
C ILE A 231 -1.35 9.88 -18.97
N GLU A 232 -0.03 9.95 -18.89
CA GLU A 232 0.94 9.08 -19.56
C GLU A 232 1.14 7.75 -18.81
N GLY A 233 1.03 7.77 -17.47
CA GLY A 233 1.26 6.60 -16.61
C GLY A 233 1.15 6.93 -15.11
N LEU A 234 1.82 6.16 -14.27
CA LEU A 234 1.83 6.26 -12.81
C LEU A 234 2.32 7.64 -12.33
N TRP A 235 3.31 8.24 -12.99
CA TRP A 235 3.78 9.59 -12.67
C TRP A 235 2.98 10.72 -13.32
N ARG A 236 1.91 10.36 -14.03
CA ARG A 236 0.91 11.22 -14.62
C ARG A 236 1.41 11.95 -15.85
N LYS A 237 2.27 12.95 -15.67
CA LYS A 237 2.82 13.78 -16.75
C LYS A 237 4.31 13.95 -16.55
N ALA A 238 5.04 14.11 -17.64
CA ALA A 238 6.45 14.46 -17.57
C ALA A 238 6.67 15.75 -16.77
N VAL A 239 7.76 15.78 -16.00
CA VAL A 239 8.21 16.97 -15.27
C VAL A 239 9.66 17.27 -15.63
N ALA A 240 9.95 18.55 -15.86
CA ALA A 240 11.27 19.00 -16.30
C ALA A 240 12.36 18.94 -15.22
N GLY A 241 12.01 18.61 -13.97
CA GLY A 241 12.93 18.65 -12.84
C GLY A 241 13.33 20.07 -12.46
N ARG A 242 12.68 20.66 -11.45
CA ARG A 242 13.01 22.01 -10.95
C ARG A 242 13.03 22.01 -9.43
N ARG A 243 13.83 22.90 -8.83
CA ARG A 243 13.95 23.09 -7.37
C ARG A 243 14.30 21.80 -6.62
N GLY A 244 15.34 21.11 -7.08
CA GLY A 244 15.84 19.87 -6.46
C GLY A 244 15.06 18.60 -6.82
N ALA A 245 14.02 18.70 -7.66
CA ALA A 245 13.37 17.53 -8.24
C ALA A 245 14.07 17.10 -9.53
N GLU A 246 14.29 15.81 -9.70
CA GLU A 246 14.84 15.20 -10.90
C GLU A 246 13.81 15.22 -12.05
N ALA A 247 14.28 15.43 -13.28
CA ALA A 247 13.45 15.32 -14.48
C ALA A 247 13.00 13.87 -14.66
N ARG A 248 11.75 13.66 -15.04
CA ARG A 248 11.22 12.30 -15.26
C ARG A 248 10.00 12.30 -16.19
N PRO A 249 9.78 11.22 -16.93
CA PRO A 249 8.57 11.04 -17.73
C PRO A 249 7.31 10.88 -16.85
N GLY A 250 6.12 10.95 -17.46
CA GLY A 250 4.87 10.67 -16.77
C GLY A 250 4.57 9.18 -16.58
N SER A 251 5.31 8.31 -17.25
CA SER A 251 5.24 6.84 -17.12
C SER A 251 6.47 6.34 -16.37
N MET A 252 6.27 5.43 -15.41
CA MET A 252 7.41 4.74 -14.78
C MET A 252 8.05 3.75 -15.75
N THR A 253 7.28 3.12 -16.64
CA THR A 253 7.82 2.26 -17.72
C THR A 253 8.80 3.02 -18.61
N ALA A 254 8.45 4.25 -19.03
CA ALA A 254 9.34 5.09 -19.83
C ALA A 254 10.65 5.41 -19.08
N PHE A 255 10.59 5.60 -17.76
CA PHE A 255 11.78 5.80 -16.92
C PHE A 255 12.62 4.54 -16.75
N ILE A 256 11.97 3.39 -16.48
CA ILE A 256 12.62 2.07 -16.43
C ILE A 256 13.39 1.81 -17.72
N ARG A 257 12.76 2.13 -18.86
CA ARG A 257 13.35 2.02 -20.18
C ARG A 257 14.54 2.96 -20.38
N SER A 258 14.39 4.25 -20.05
CA SER A 258 15.46 5.23 -20.29
C SER A 258 16.69 4.99 -19.41
N GLU A 259 16.49 4.48 -18.21
CA GLU A 259 17.56 4.19 -17.24
C GLU A 259 18.16 2.78 -17.43
N GLY A 260 17.62 1.97 -18.33
CA GLY A 260 18.09 0.59 -18.54
C GLY A 260 17.90 -0.33 -17.33
N LEU A 261 16.87 -0.09 -16.51
CA LEU A 261 16.61 -0.90 -15.30
C LEU A 261 16.04 -2.29 -15.63
N LEU A 262 15.58 -2.48 -16.87
CA LEU A 262 15.21 -3.76 -17.48
C LEU A 262 15.77 -3.82 -18.92
N PRO A 263 16.06 -5.02 -19.46
CA PRO A 263 16.36 -5.19 -20.88
C PRO A 263 15.24 -4.63 -21.77
N GLN A 264 15.60 -3.96 -22.87
CA GLN A 264 14.63 -3.28 -23.75
C GLN A 264 13.65 -4.24 -24.40
N ASP A 265 14.16 -5.36 -24.90
CA ASP A 265 13.41 -6.46 -25.48
C ASP A 265 12.44 -7.11 -24.47
N GLU A 266 12.84 -7.18 -23.20
CA GLU A 266 11.97 -7.62 -22.11
C GLU A 266 10.82 -6.63 -21.87
N VAL A 267 11.09 -5.32 -21.81
CA VAL A 267 10.03 -4.31 -21.67
C VAL A 267 9.07 -4.38 -22.87
N ASP A 268 9.60 -4.49 -24.09
CA ASP A 268 8.81 -4.62 -25.32
C ASP A 268 7.91 -5.86 -25.28
N ALA A 269 8.45 -7.01 -24.87
CA ALA A 269 7.70 -8.25 -24.74
C ALA A 269 6.57 -8.14 -23.70
N ILE A 270 6.82 -7.54 -22.54
CA ILE A 270 5.79 -7.32 -21.53
C ILE A 270 4.70 -6.40 -22.09
N GLU A 271 5.05 -5.28 -22.71
CA GLU A 271 4.07 -4.32 -23.24
C GLU A 271 3.21 -4.90 -24.37
N ALA A 272 3.80 -5.75 -25.22
CA ALA A 272 3.14 -6.34 -26.37
C ALA A 272 2.27 -7.57 -26.01
N LEU A 273 2.72 -8.41 -25.08
CA LEU A 273 2.18 -9.76 -24.93
C LEU A 273 1.45 -9.98 -23.60
N ALA A 274 1.98 -9.47 -22.49
CA ALA A 274 1.52 -9.83 -21.15
C ALA A 274 0.09 -9.33 -20.82
N PRO A 275 -0.34 -8.12 -21.23
CA PRO A 275 -1.73 -7.68 -21.02
C PRO A 275 -2.77 -8.63 -21.64
N ASP A 276 -2.54 -9.08 -22.87
CA ASP A 276 -3.47 -9.96 -23.57
C ASP A 276 -3.39 -11.39 -23.04
N ALA A 277 -2.19 -11.87 -22.68
CA ALA A 277 -2.02 -13.14 -21.98
C ALA A 277 -2.79 -13.17 -20.65
N LEU A 278 -2.74 -12.07 -19.88
CA LEU A 278 -3.52 -11.93 -18.65
C LEU A 278 -5.02 -11.98 -18.92
N VAL A 279 -5.52 -11.26 -19.93
CA VAL A 279 -6.96 -11.25 -20.26
C VAL A 279 -7.43 -12.63 -20.72
N ARG A 280 -6.65 -13.33 -21.56
CA ARG A 280 -6.94 -14.71 -21.97
C ARG A 280 -7.00 -15.65 -20.77
N TRP A 281 -6.03 -15.54 -19.84
CA TRP A 281 -6.02 -16.34 -18.62
C TRP A 281 -7.25 -16.05 -17.74
N GLN A 282 -7.64 -14.78 -17.55
CA GLN A 282 -8.85 -14.41 -16.82
C GLN A 282 -10.10 -15.01 -17.46
N GLY A 283 -10.17 -15.04 -18.80
CA GLY A 283 -11.25 -15.67 -19.56
C GLY A 283 -11.36 -17.17 -19.28
N ARG A 284 -10.27 -17.92 -19.48
CA ARG A 284 -10.23 -19.37 -19.21
C ARG A 284 -10.55 -19.72 -17.76
N ALA A 285 -10.00 -18.96 -16.82
CA ALA A 285 -10.23 -19.21 -15.41
C ALA A 285 -11.69 -18.92 -15.00
N ALA A 286 -12.40 -18.02 -15.71
CA ALA A 286 -13.82 -17.78 -15.49
C ALA A 286 -14.72 -18.96 -15.94
N GLU A 287 -14.24 -19.81 -16.84
CA GLU A 287 -14.94 -21.03 -17.31
C GLU A 287 -14.93 -22.15 -16.25
N ARG A 288 -13.97 -22.11 -15.30
CA ARG A 288 -13.89 -23.10 -14.21
C ARG A 288 -14.95 -22.85 -13.12
N PRO A 289 -15.39 -23.90 -12.40
CA PRO A 289 -16.18 -23.76 -11.17
C PRO A 289 -15.48 -22.83 -10.17
N ALA A 290 -16.25 -22.05 -9.40
CA ALA A 290 -15.72 -20.98 -8.55
C ALA A 290 -14.63 -21.45 -7.57
N GLU A 291 -14.75 -22.68 -7.09
CA GLU A 291 -13.87 -23.33 -6.12
C GLU A 291 -12.54 -23.78 -6.76
N GLN A 292 -12.50 -23.92 -8.08
CA GLN A 292 -11.35 -24.43 -8.85
C GLN A 292 -10.63 -23.33 -9.63
N ARG A 293 -11.04 -22.07 -9.46
CA ARG A 293 -10.44 -20.98 -10.21
C ARG A 293 -9.11 -20.57 -9.59
N PRO A 294 -8.02 -20.47 -10.37
CA PRO A 294 -6.70 -20.12 -9.86
C PRO A 294 -6.64 -18.71 -9.26
N GLU A 295 -5.67 -18.42 -8.42
CA GLU A 295 -5.50 -17.06 -7.87
C GLU A 295 -4.61 -16.19 -8.77
N MET A 296 -4.83 -14.86 -8.79
CA MET A 296 -3.98 -13.93 -9.56
C MET A 296 -2.49 -14.07 -9.20
N ARG A 297 -2.18 -14.40 -7.95
CA ARG A 297 -0.80 -14.63 -7.50
C ARG A 297 -0.09 -15.74 -8.27
N GLN A 298 -0.80 -16.78 -8.72
CA GLN A 298 -0.22 -17.88 -9.48
C GLN A 298 0.18 -17.39 -10.89
N TRP A 299 -0.67 -16.57 -11.50
CA TRP A 299 -0.35 -15.91 -12.77
C TRP A 299 0.82 -14.94 -12.63
N LEU A 300 0.84 -14.13 -11.57
CA LEU A 300 1.94 -13.19 -11.32
C LEU A 300 3.28 -13.89 -11.09
N GLN A 301 3.28 -15.02 -10.40
CA GLN A 301 4.49 -15.83 -10.22
C GLN A 301 5.03 -16.32 -11.57
N LEU A 302 4.18 -16.93 -12.41
CA LEU A 302 4.61 -17.39 -13.72
C LEU A 302 5.04 -16.22 -14.61
N PHE A 303 4.34 -15.08 -14.56
CA PHE A 303 4.74 -13.87 -15.25
C PHE A 303 6.15 -13.45 -14.84
N ASP A 304 6.46 -13.36 -13.54
CA ASP A 304 7.78 -12.96 -13.07
C ASP A 304 8.89 -13.96 -13.47
N GLU A 305 8.57 -15.26 -13.56
CA GLU A 305 9.46 -16.34 -14.03
C GLU A 305 9.69 -16.33 -15.55
N THR A 306 8.75 -15.76 -16.33
CA THR A 306 8.74 -15.84 -17.81
C THR A 306 8.86 -14.49 -18.50
N ALA A 307 8.83 -13.38 -17.78
CA ALA A 307 8.82 -12.01 -18.34
C ALA A 307 9.96 -11.74 -19.34
N GLY A 308 11.15 -12.31 -19.12
CA GLY A 308 12.30 -12.20 -20.02
C GLY A 308 12.29 -13.21 -21.20
N GLN A 309 11.20 -13.94 -21.42
CA GLN A 309 11.09 -14.97 -22.47
C GLN A 309 9.77 -14.76 -23.23
N ALA A 310 9.78 -13.90 -24.26
CA ALA A 310 8.59 -13.48 -25.00
C ALA A 310 7.71 -14.65 -25.49
N TRP A 311 8.34 -15.72 -26.00
CA TRP A 311 7.63 -16.94 -26.45
C TRP A 311 6.86 -17.65 -25.31
N ARG A 312 7.33 -17.57 -24.06
CA ARG A 312 6.62 -18.13 -22.89
C ARG A 312 5.45 -17.28 -22.45
N LEU A 313 5.51 -15.95 -22.64
CA LEU A 313 4.36 -15.07 -22.38
C LEU A 313 3.20 -15.35 -23.36
N GLU A 314 3.51 -15.68 -24.61
CA GLU A 314 2.49 -16.10 -25.60
C GLU A 314 1.91 -17.48 -25.30
N ALA A 315 2.77 -18.44 -24.96
CA ALA A 315 2.39 -19.81 -24.60
C ALA A 315 1.76 -19.93 -23.20
N ALA A 316 1.71 -18.83 -22.43
CA ALA A 316 1.21 -18.83 -21.07
C ALA A 316 -0.16 -19.56 -20.88
N PRO A 317 -1.16 -19.45 -21.77
CA PRO A 317 -2.42 -20.18 -21.61
C PRO A 317 -2.25 -21.71 -21.46
N THR A 318 -1.31 -22.33 -22.20
CA THR A 318 -1.07 -23.78 -22.13
C THR A 318 -0.17 -24.17 -20.95
N LEU A 319 0.69 -23.27 -20.48
CA LEU A 319 1.45 -23.45 -19.23
C LEU A 319 0.53 -23.47 -17.99
N TYR A 320 -0.62 -22.78 -18.04
CA TYR A 320 -1.63 -22.78 -16.96
C TYR A 320 -2.63 -23.95 -17.03
N ASP A 321 -2.68 -24.69 -18.14
CA ASP A 321 -3.58 -25.85 -18.29
C ASP A 321 -3.11 -27.04 -17.42
N GLY A 322 -1.84 -27.05 -16.99
CA GLY A 322 -1.21 -28.10 -16.17
C GLY A 322 -0.87 -27.73 -14.73
N VAL A 323 -1.19 -26.52 -14.25
CA VAL A 323 -1.01 -26.17 -12.82
C VAL A 323 -2.15 -26.81 -12.03
N SER A 324 -2.02 -28.10 -11.75
CA SER A 324 -2.78 -28.81 -10.73
C SER A 324 -2.23 -28.45 -9.34
N ASP A 325 -3.12 -28.39 -8.35
CA ASP A 325 -2.79 -28.17 -6.94
C ASP A 325 -1.68 -29.12 -6.49
N GLY A 326 -0.49 -28.57 -6.23
CA GLY A 326 0.72 -29.36 -6.04
C GLY A 326 1.80 -28.68 -5.21
N ALA A 327 1.44 -28.12 -4.05
CA ALA A 327 2.33 -28.06 -2.88
C ALA A 327 1.49 -27.73 -1.63
N ARG A 328 1.42 -28.70 -0.71
CA ARG A 328 0.87 -28.52 0.64
C ARG A 328 1.81 -27.69 1.50
#